data_AF-A0A842THS4-F1
#
_entry.id   AF-A0A842THS4-F1
#
_cell.length_a   1.000
_cell.length_b   1.000
_cell.length_c   1.000
_cell.angle_alpha   90.00
_cell.angle_beta   90.00
_cell.angle_gamma   90.00
#
_symmetry.space_group_name_H-M   'P 1'
#
loop_
_entity.id
_entity.type
_entity.pdbx_description
1 polymer ?
#
loop_
_entity_poly.entity_id
_entity_poly.type
_entity_poly.pdbx_seq_one_letter_code
_entity_poly.pdbx_strand_id
1 'polypeptide(L)'
;MVSISSAKNIKQRAGEYFKSEIKLEQFNQAEVRKIKKLLEKEYDLIPDKERIGKGMVYITKHISKKFYQYLKNTYYKEKKEQIFIDSILSMIKLFERADDHDLLRFGIHFASNFALDYFNTLISKIKLWADHDDWEIRENAQYPMLAGLKKFRDDVLEILDKWSESKNENLRRFVAESLRPKAMVKWLRNPEENDIVLSILTKLRYDDSIYVRKAVGNNLKDLTKYMPEKILNLLEHWLKEKEDLNKKEQKNLIWIIYQALRWLKKKEPKFHSRIEEMIGKNYLLYFDEKRNRWAKPPDK
;
A
#
# COMPACT_ATOMS: atom_id res chain seq x y z
N MET A 1 -10.37 31.03 -4.19
CA MET A 1 -11.53 30.16 -3.86
C MET A 1 -11.04 28.75 -3.58
N VAL A 2 -11.57 28.09 -2.53
CA VAL A 2 -11.25 26.69 -2.24
C VAL A 2 -11.86 25.80 -3.32
N SER A 3 -11.08 24.91 -3.92
CA SER A 3 -11.53 24.01 -4.99
C SER A 3 -12.80 23.23 -4.62
N ILE A 4 -13.74 23.11 -5.57
CA ILE A 4 -14.99 22.35 -5.41
C ILE A 4 -14.74 20.88 -5.07
N SER A 5 -13.65 20.29 -5.58
CA SER A 5 -13.21 18.92 -5.31
C SER A 5 -12.16 18.87 -4.20
N SER A 6 -12.05 19.91 -3.38
CA SER A 6 -11.23 19.84 -2.16
C SER A 6 -11.78 18.78 -1.20
N ALA A 7 -10.90 18.15 -0.44
CA ALA A 7 -11.29 17.13 0.54
C ALA A 7 -12.32 17.66 1.55
N LYS A 8 -12.27 18.95 1.91
CA LYS A 8 -13.25 19.60 2.80
C LYS A 8 -14.63 19.61 2.15
N ASN A 9 -14.72 20.10 0.91
CA ASN A 9 -15.99 20.29 0.21
C ASN A 9 -16.65 18.94 -0.16
N ILE A 10 -15.87 17.94 -0.61
CA ILE A 10 -16.35 16.58 -0.85
C ILE A 10 -16.97 15.99 0.42
N LYS A 11 -16.25 16.07 1.55
CA LYS A 11 -16.74 15.54 2.83
C LYS A 11 -17.96 16.30 3.36
N GLN A 12 -18.11 17.58 3.04
CA GLN A 12 -19.30 18.34 3.42
C GLN A 12 -20.52 17.81 2.66
N ARG A 13 -20.46 17.81 1.33
CA ARG A 13 -21.56 17.33 0.46
C ARG A 13 -21.90 15.86 0.71
N ALA A 14 -20.89 15.00 0.86
CA ALA A 14 -21.11 13.60 1.21
C ALA A 14 -21.82 13.47 2.57
N GLY A 15 -21.48 14.31 3.55
CA GLY A 15 -22.15 14.31 4.86
C GLY A 15 -23.61 14.75 4.81
N GLU A 16 -23.94 15.71 3.95
CA GLU A 16 -25.33 16.13 3.69
C GLU A 16 -26.09 14.99 2.99
N TYR A 17 -25.50 14.40 1.95
CA TYR A 17 -26.06 13.27 1.21
C TYR A 17 -26.36 12.07 2.11
N PHE A 18 -25.44 11.70 3.02
CA PHE A 18 -25.68 10.57 3.93
C PHE A 18 -26.84 10.82 4.90
N LYS A 19 -27.07 12.08 5.30
CA LYS A 19 -28.18 12.42 6.19
C LYS A 19 -29.53 12.40 5.48
N SER A 20 -29.60 12.79 4.21
CA SER A 20 -30.86 12.87 3.47
C SER A 20 -31.20 11.58 2.73
N GLU A 21 -30.20 10.93 2.11
CA GLU A 21 -30.44 9.84 1.16
C GLU A 21 -30.21 8.44 1.73
N ILE A 22 -29.34 8.31 2.74
CA ILE A 22 -28.91 6.99 3.25
C ILE A 22 -29.72 6.58 4.48
N LYS A 23 -30.35 5.40 4.40
CA LYS A 23 -31.10 4.79 5.51
C LYS A 23 -30.27 3.72 6.20
N LEU A 24 -29.72 4.03 7.38
CA LEU A 24 -28.83 3.13 8.11
C LEU A 24 -29.52 1.87 8.64
N GLU A 25 -30.73 2.00 9.17
CA GLU A 25 -31.51 0.88 9.70
C GLU A 25 -31.92 -0.14 8.63
N GLN A 26 -31.89 0.27 7.36
CA GLN A 26 -32.26 -0.55 6.21
C GLN A 26 -31.09 -0.67 5.22
N PHE A 27 -29.85 -0.58 5.70
CA PHE A 27 -28.68 -0.57 4.83
C PHE A 27 -28.52 -1.89 4.08
N ASN A 28 -28.80 -1.86 2.77
CA ASN A 28 -28.81 -3.01 1.88
C ASN A 28 -28.20 -2.62 0.50
N GLN A 29 -28.34 -3.49 -0.50
CA GLN A 29 -27.77 -3.22 -1.83
C GLN A 29 -28.34 -1.98 -2.53
N ALA A 30 -29.55 -1.54 -2.20
CA ALA A 30 -30.08 -0.27 -2.72
C ALA A 30 -29.31 0.93 -2.16
N GLU A 31 -28.93 0.91 -0.89
CA GLU A 31 -28.13 1.97 -0.26
C GLU A 31 -26.69 1.97 -0.78
N VAL A 32 -26.12 0.79 -1.03
CA VAL A 32 -24.82 0.65 -1.71
C VAL A 32 -24.84 1.30 -3.10
N ARG A 33 -25.91 1.09 -3.88
CA ARG A 33 -26.09 1.75 -5.19
C ARG A 33 -26.22 3.27 -5.09
N LYS A 34 -26.83 3.80 -4.01
CA LYS A 34 -26.86 5.25 -3.77
C LYS A 34 -25.45 5.80 -3.52
N ILE A 35 -24.61 5.06 -2.79
CA ILE A 35 -23.21 5.43 -2.61
C ILE A 35 -22.49 5.47 -3.96
N LYS A 36 -22.68 4.49 -4.86
CA LYS A 36 -22.10 4.52 -6.21
C LYS A 36 -22.45 5.81 -6.96
N LYS A 37 -23.74 6.18 -6.99
CA LYS A 37 -24.20 7.43 -7.61
C LYS A 37 -23.54 8.67 -7.01
N LEU A 38 -23.32 8.68 -5.70
CA LEU A 38 -22.58 9.76 -5.05
C LEU A 38 -21.10 9.79 -5.50
N LEU A 39 -20.44 8.63 -5.62
CA LEU A 39 -19.06 8.55 -6.10
C LEU A 39 -18.93 9.13 -7.52
N GLU A 40 -19.82 8.72 -8.43
CA GLU A 40 -19.86 9.20 -9.82
C GLU A 40 -20.08 10.71 -9.87
N LYS A 41 -21.10 11.20 -9.17
CA LYS A 41 -21.40 12.65 -9.08
C LYS A 41 -20.19 13.45 -8.58
N GLU A 42 -19.51 12.99 -7.55
CA GLU A 42 -18.35 13.69 -6.99
C GLU A 42 -17.10 13.59 -7.87
N TYR A 43 -16.99 12.53 -8.67
CA TYR A 43 -15.95 12.38 -9.68
C TYR A 43 -16.15 13.34 -10.87
N ASP A 44 -17.40 13.53 -11.31
CA ASP A 44 -17.73 14.44 -12.40
C ASP A 44 -17.48 15.91 -12.03
N LEU A 45 -17.61 16.25 -10.74
CA LEU A 45 -17.31 17.58 -10.21
C LEU A 45 -15.80 17.91 -10.15
N ILE A 46 -14.89 16.97 -10.47
CA ILE A 46 -13.45 17.25 -10.48
C ILE A 46 -13.12 18.15 -11.68
N PRO A 47 -12.58 19.37 -11.45
CA PRO A 47 -12.15 20.23 -12.56
C PRO A 47 -10.99 19.59 -13.34
N ASP A 48 -10.96 19.76 -14.66
CA ASP A 48 -9.98 19.10 -15.54
C ASP A 48 -8.52 19.35 -15.12
N LYS A 49 -8.21 20.60 -14.75
CA LYS A 49 -6.88 20.98 -14.24
C LYS A 49 -6.43 20.23 -12.98
N GLU A 50 -7.36 19.60 -12.27
CA GLU A 50 -7.10 18.87 -11.03
C GLU A 50 -7.09 17.35 -11.23
N ARG A 51 -7.50 16.86 -12.40
CA ARG A 51 -7.55 15.41 -12.71
C ARG A 51 -6.18 14.74 -12.72
N ILE A 52 -5.11 15.51 -12.83
CA ILE A 52 -3.71 15.03 -12.71
C ILE A 52 -3.44 14.40 -11.33
N GLY A 53 -4.08 14.90 -10.28
CA GLY A 53 -3.87 14.44 -8.89
C GLY A 53 -5.12 13.90 -8.20
N LYS A 54 -6.30 14.07 -8.80
CA LYS A 54 -7.58 13.66 -8.23
C LYS A 54 -8.33 12.80 -9.23
N GLY A 55 -8.68 11.61 -8.81
CA GLY A 55 -9.54 10.70 -9.55
C GLY A 55 -10.42 9.88 -8.61
N MET A 56 -10.94 8.76 -9.08
CA MET A 56 -11.91 7.96 -8.31
C MET A 56 -11.34 7.50 -6.96
N VAL A 57 -10.09 7.05 -6.90
CA VAL A 57 -9.40 6.68 -5.64
C VAL A 57 -9.44 7.82 -4.60
N TYR A 58 -9.23 9.07 -5.04
CA TYR A 58 -9.27 10.25 -4.16
C TYR A 58 -10.69 10.53 -3.66
N ILE A 59 -11.70 10.44 -4.53
CA ILE A 59 -13.11 10.57 -4.19
C ILE A 59 -13.53 9.51 -3.17
N THR A 60 -13.31 8.24 -3.51
CA THR A 60 -13.61 7.09 -2.67
C THR A 60 -13.01 7.23 -1.28
N LYS A 61 -11.73 7.63 -1.17
CA LYS A 61 -11.02 7.81 0.11
C LYS A 61 -11.69 8.85 1.01
N HIS A 62 -12.14 9.97 0.45
CA HIS A 62 -12.73 11.06 1.24
C HIS A 62 -14.17 10.77 1.63
N ILE A 63 -14.94 10.17 0.73
CA ILE A 63 -16.34 9.83 0.97
C ILE A 63 -16.44 8.67 1.98
N SER A 64 -15.62 7.63 1.86
CA SER A 64 -15.62 6.50 2.80
C SER A 64 -15.25 6.93 4.22
N LYS A 65 -14.27 7.83 4.37
CA LYS A 65 -13.93 8.43 5.66
C LYS A 65 -15.10 9.21 6.25
N LYS A 66 -15.81 9.99 5.43
CA LYS A 66 -16.98 10.74 5.91
C LYS A 66 -18.13 9.80 6.29
N PHE A 67 -18.33 8.72 5.52
CA PHE A 67 -19.35 7.72 5.80
C PHE A 67 -19.07 7.01 7.13
N TYR A 68 -17.83 6.57 7.35
CA TYR A 68 -17.41 6.01 8.64
C TYR A 68 -17.66 6.96 9.81
N GLN A 69 -17.31 8.25 9.66
CA GLN A 69 -17.57 9.26 10.69
C GLN A 69 -19.07 9.47 10.96
N TYR A 70 -19.89 9.44 9.91
CA TYR A 70 -21.34 9.54 10.03
C TYR A 70 -21.91 8.37 10.84
N LEU A 71 -21.53 7.13 10.50
CA LEU A 71 -21.92 5.93 11.26
C LEU A 71 -21.45 5.99 12.70
N LYS A 72 -20.15 6.26 12.92
CA LYS A 72 -19.55 6.34 14.25
C LYS A 72 -20.35 7.31 15.13
N ASN A 73 -20.67 8.50 14.63
CA ASN A 73 -21.45 9.48 15.38
C ASN A 73 -22.90 9.07 15.66
N THR A 74 -23.51 8.24 14.80
CA THR A 74 -24.85 7.70 15.03
C THR A 74 -24.83 6.62 16.11
N TYR A 75 -23.97 5.61 15.99
CA TYR A 75 -23.93 4.48 16.93
C TYR A 75 -23.32 4.81 18.29
N TYR A 76 -22.33 5.71 18.37
CA TYR A 76 -21.74 6.10 19.67
C TYR A 76 -22.74 6.84 20.57
N LYS A 77 -23.72 7.54 20.00
CA LYS A 77 -24.80 8.14 20.80
C LYS A 77 -25.63 7.08 21.54
N GLU A 78 -25.71 5.87 20.99
CA GLU A 78 -26.52 4.78 21.53
C GLU A 78 -25.74 3.84 22.46
N LYS A 79 -24.42 4.04 22.65
CA LYS A 79 -23.51 3.18 23.46
C LYS A 79 -23.52 1.69 23.06
N LYS A 80 -23.71 1.37 21.77
CA LYS A 80 -23.82 -0.01 21.27
C LYS A 80 -22.59 -0.42 20.45
N GLU A 81 -21.47 -0.71 21.11
CA GLU A 81 -20.21 -1.04 20.42
C GLU A 81 -20.29 -2.31 19.57
N GLN A 82 -20.83 -3.41 20.10
CA GLN A 82 -20.92 -4.65 19.33
C GLN A 82 -21.82 -4.51 18.11
N ILE A 83 -22.98 -3.85 18.26
CA ILE A 83 -23.89 -3.58 17.14
C ILE A 83 -23.21 -2.68 16.09
N PHE A 84 -22.38 -1.73 16.51
CA PHE A 84 -21.57 -0.93 15.59
C PHE A 84 -20.61 -1.81 14.79
N ILE A 85 -19.82 -2.66 15.47
CA ILE A 85 -18.89 -3.60 14.82
C ILE A 85 -19.62 -4.48 13.81
N ASP A 86 -20.71 -5.13 14.23
CA ASP A 86 -21.50 -6.03 13.39
C ASP A 86 -22.10 -5.32 12.18
N SER A 87 -22.60 -4.10 12.36
CA SER A 87 -23.12 -3.27 11.28
C SER A 87 -22.03 -2.91 10.27
N ILE A 88 -20.84 -2.49 10.73
CA ILE A 88 -19.72 -2.17 9.85
C ILE A 88 -19.28 -3.41 9.05
N LEU A 89 -19.14 -4.56 9.70
CA LEU A 89 -18.77 -5.82 9.04
C LEU A 89 -19.81 -6.28 8.02
N SER A 90 -21.11 -6.09 8.33
CA SER A 90 -22.20 -6.35 7.39
C SER A 90 -22.14 -5.42 6.17
N MET A 91 -21.90 -4.12 6.38
CA MET A 91 -21.74 -3.15 5.30
C MET A 91 -20.55 -3.47 4.40
N ILE A 92 -19.41 -3.87 4.97
CA ILE A 92 -18.23 -4.31 4.19
C ILE A 92 -18.62 -5.48 3.27
N LYS A 93 -19.34 -6.48 3.77
CA LYS A 93 -19.84 -7.61 2.96
C LYS A 93 -20.78 -7.17 1.84
N LEU A 94 -21.60 -6.13 2.06
CA LEU A 94 -22.48 -5.60 1.02
C LEU A 94 -21.70 -4.94 -0.11
N PHE A 95 -20.65 -4.16 0.22
CA PHE A 95 -19.76 -3.59 -0.79
C PHE A 95 -18.99 -4.67 -1.58
N GLU A 96 -18.54 -5.74 -0.92
CA GLU A 96 -17.90 -6.88 -1.59
C GLU A 96 -18.84 -7.58 -2.59
N ARG A 97 -20.13 -7.70 -2.25
CA ARG A 97 -21.14 -8.36 -3.08
C ARG A 97 -21.72 -7.49 -4.18
N ALA A 98 -21.31 -6.23 -4.27
CA ALA A 98 -21.87 -5.30 -5.24
C ALA A 98 -21.39 -5.53 -6.68
N ASP A 99 -20.36 -6.38 -6.86
CA ASP A 99 -19.74 -6.70 -8.16
C ASP A 99 -19.39 -5.44 -8.97
N ASP A 100 -18.92 -4.40 -8.28
CA ASP A 100 -18.48 -3.13 -8.86
C ASP A 100 -17.15 -2.72 -8.24
N HIS A 101 -16.21 -2.40 -9.11
CA HIS A 101 -14.84 -2.12 -8.72
C HIS A 101 -14.70 -0.90 -7.80
N ASP A 102 -15.45 0.18 -8.05
CA ASP A 102 -15.37 1.39 -7.22
C ASP A 102 -16.06 1.20 -5.87
N LEU A 103 -17.12 0.40 -5.81
CA LEU A 103 -17.78 0.03 -4.57
C LEU A 103 -16.92 -0.90 -3.70
N LEU A 104 -16.21 -1.87 -4.30
CA LEU A 104 -15.27 -2.67 -3.54
C LEU A 104 -14.11 -1.80 -3.03
N ARG A 105 -13.56 -0.91 -3.87
CA ARG A 105 -12.56 0.09 -3.44
C ARG A 105 -13.11 0.95 -2.29
N PHE A 106 -14.37 1.34 -2.35
CA PHE A 106 -15.05 2.07 -1.28
C PHE A 106 -15.10 1.26 0.00
N GLY A 107 -15.54 0.00 -0.07
CA GLY A 107 -15.57 -0.93 1.06
C GLY A 107 -14.21 -1.08 1.74
N ILE A 108 -13.13 -1.19 0.97
CA ILE A 108 -11.76 -1.33 1.50
C ILE A 108 -11.28 -0.03 2.19
N HIS A 109 -11.50 1.14 1.58
CA HIS A 109 -11.18 2.41 2.23
C HIS A 109 -12.04 2.68 3.46
N PHE A 110 -13.30 2.26 3.43
CA PHE A 110 -14.20 2.33 4.57
C PHE A 110 -13.69 1.44 5.71
N ALA A 111 -13.36 0.19 5.42
CA ALA A 111 -12.72 -0.74 6.35
C ALA A 111 -11.41 -0.20 6.92
N SER A 112 -10.61 0.54 6.14
CA SER A 112 -9.39 1.19 6.63
C SER A 112 -9.64 2.21 7.75
N ASN A 113 -10.77 2.92 7.74
CA ASN A 113 -11.11 3.82 8.83
C ASN A 113 -11.54 3.05 10.09
N PHE A 114 -12.22 1.92 9.92
CA PHE A 114 -12.60 1.00 11.01
C PHE A 114 -11.39 0.28 11.63
N ALA A 115 -10.43 -0.12 10.80
CA ALA A 115 -9.19 -0.77 11.21
C ALA A 115 -8.32 0.07 12.16
N LEU A 116 -8.54 1.38 12.26
CA LEU A 116 -7.83 2.23 13.23
C LEU A 116 -8.16 1.87 14.69
N ASP A 117 -9.35 1.33 14.93
CA ASP A 117 -9.85 0.98 16.26
C ASP A 117 -10.06 -0.54 16.39
N TYR A 118 -10.34 -1.27 15.29
CA TYR A 118 -10.74 -2.68 15.31
C TYR A 118 -9.95 -3.57 14.32
N PHE A 119 -8.64 -3.32 14.17
CA PHE A 119 -7.79 -4.00 13.16
C PHE A 119 -7.94 -5.53 13.12
N ASN A 120 -7.89 -6.18 14.29
CA ASN A 120 -7.89 -7.64 14.39
C ASN A 120 -9.13 -8.30 13.77
N THR A 121 -10.26 -7.60 13.72
CA THR A 121 -11.50 -8.08 13.10
C THR A 121 -11.41 -8.19 11.57
N LEU A 122 -10.44 -7.52 10.94
CA LEU A 122 -10.31 -7.41 9.50
C LEU A 122 -9.17 -8.25 8.91
N ILE A 123 -8.33 -8.91 9.73
CA ILE A 123 -7.14 -9.64 9.23
C ILE A 123 -7.49 -10.64 8.13
N SER A 124 -8.52 -11.46 8.36
CA SER A 124 -8.98 -12.45 7.37
C SER A 124 -9.44 -11.80 6.06
N LYS A 125 -10.09 -10.63 6.15
CA LYS A 125 -10.56 -9.87 4.98
C LYS A 125 -9.41 -9.23 4.22
N ILE A 126 -8.47 -8.62 4.94
CA ILE A 126 -7.26 -8.06 4.34
C ILE A 126 -6.47 -9.14 3.60
N LYS A 127 -6.35 -10.35 4.17
CA LYS A 127 -5.71 -11.48 3.52
C LYS A 127 -6.39 -11.86 2.19
N LEU A 128 -7.72 -11.92 2.18
CA LEU A 128 -8.50 -12.21 0.97
C LEU A 128 -8.32 -11.11 -0.09
N TRP A 129 -8.37 -9.84 0.29
CA TRP A 129 -8.15 -8.74 -0.66
C TRP A 129 -6.70 -8.66 -1.16
N ALA A 130 -5.73 -9.00 -0.32
CA ALA A 130 -4.31 -9.05 -0.68
C ALA A 130 -4.00 -10.14 -1.72
N ASP A 131 -4.83 -11.19 -1.76
CA ASP A 131 -4.73 -12.32 -2.68
C ASP A 131 -5.81 -12.31 -3.79
N HIS A 132 -6.53 -11.21 -3.93
CA HIS A 132 -7.60 -11.10 -4.91
C HIS A 132 -7.05 -11.16 -6.35
N ASP A 133 -7.80 -11.71 -7.32
CA ASP A 133 -7.37 -11.84 -8.72
C ASP A 133 -7.17 -10.48 -9.42
N ASP A 134 -8.02 -9.50 -9.08
CA ASP A 134 -7.87 -8.12 -9.52
C ASP A 134 -6.72 -7.40 -8.79
N TRP A 135 -5.75 -6.90 -9.57
CA TRP A 135 -4.58 -6.19 -9.07
C TRP A 135 -4.94 -4.88 -8.38
N GLU A 136 -5.99 -4.18 -8.81
CA GLU A 136 -6.42 -2.94 -8.18
C GLU A 136 -6.93 -3.20 -6.75
N ILE A 137 -7.61 -4.33 -6.54
CA ILE A 137 -8.04 -4.74 -5.20
C ILE A 137 -6.84 -5.05 -4.31
N ARG A 138 -5.83 -5.76 -4.84
CA ARG A 138 -4.58 -6.00 -4.13
C ARG A 138 -3.87 -4.70 -3.75
N GLU A 139 -3.87 -3.69 -4.61
CA GLU A 139 -3.34 -2.36 -4.28
C GLU A 139 -4.12 -1.70 -3.15
N ASN A 140 -5.45 -1.78 -3.17
CA ASN A 140 -6.27 -1.12 -2.16
C ASN A 140 -6.27 -1.86 -0.81
N ALA A 141 -6.02 -3.17 -0.79
CA ALA A 141 -5.90 -3.96 0.43
C ALA A 141 -4.85 -3.41 1.42
N GLN A 142 -3.86 -2.64 0.93
CA GLN A 142 -2.83 -2.05 1.78
C GLN A 142 -3.39 -0.98 2.74
N TYR A 143 -4.51 -0.31 2.41
CA TYR A 143 -5.03 0.79 3.21
C TYR A 143 -5.46 0.39 4.64
N PRO A 144 -6.26 -0.66 4.85
CA PRO A 144 -6.54 -1.16 6.20
C PRO A 144 -5.28 -1.69 6.90
N MET A 145 -4.33 -2.29 6.17
CA MET A 145 -3.05 -2.73 6.75
C MET A 145 -2.20 -1.54 7.25
N LEU A 146 -2.15 -0.44 6.50
CA LEU A 146 -1.48 0.80 6.92
C LEU A 146 -2.17 1.47 8.12
N ALA A 147 -3.48 1.28 8.28
CA ALA A 147 -4.20 1.72 9.47
C ALA A 147 -3.77 0.89 10.70
N GLY A 148 -3.65 -0.43 10.51
CA GLY A 148 -3.03 -1.35 11.46
C GLY A 148 -1.63 -0.92 11.85
N LEU A 149 -0.69 -0.79 10.91
CA LEU A 149 0.70 -0.36 11.17
C LEU A 149 0.82 0.95 11.95
N LYS A 150 -0.20 1.82 11.87
CA LYS A 150 -0.25 3.09 12.60
C LYS A 150 -0.65 2.92 14.08
N LYS A 151 -1.45 1.91 14.42
CA LYS A 151 -2.13 1.77 15.71
C LYS A 151 -1.82 0.47 16.47
N PHE A 152 -1.57 -0.61 15.74
CA PHE A 152 -1.34 -1.98 16.20
C PHE A 152 -0.02 -2.48 15.59
N ARG A 153 1.05 -1.71 15.77
CA ARG A 153 2.32 -1.89 15.05
C ARG A 153 2.86 -3.32 15.19
N ASP A 154 2.97 -3.81 16.42
CA ASP A 154 3.65 -5.07 16.70
C ASP A 154 2.83 -6.26 16.19
N ASP A 155 1.52 -6.30 16.47
CA ASP A 155 0.58 -7.28 15.91
C ASP A 155 0.68 -7.37 14.38
N VAL A 156 0.74 -6.21 13.72
CA VAL A 156 0.80 -6.16 12.25
C VAL A 156 2.15 -6.66 11.75
N LEU A 157 3.24 -6.30 12.40
CA LEU A 157 4.56 -6.76 12.02
C LEU A 157 4.70 -8.28 12.16
N GLU A 158 4.12 -8.88 13.20
CA GLU A 158 4.07 -10.33 13.35
C GLU A 158 3.30 -11.00 12.20
N ILE A 159 2.15 -10.43 11.82
CA ILE A 159 1.35 -10.93 10.68
C ILE A 159 2.14 -10.84 9.38
N LEU A 160 2.77 -9.69 9.12
CA LEU A 160 3.53 -9.46 7.89
C LEU A 160 4.79 -10.32 7.83
N ASP A 161 5.45 -10.55 8.96
CA ASP A 161 6.58 -11.48 9.05
C ASP A 161 6.15 -12.90 8.66
N LYS A 162 5.04 -13.40 9.23
CA LYS A 162 4.46 -14.69 8.87
C LYS A 162 4.04 -14.76 7.40
N TRP A 163 3.45 -13.70 6.85
CA TRP A 163 3.01 -13.67 5.46
C TRP A 163 4.17 -13.59 4.46
N SER A 164 5.35 -13.12 4.90
CA SER A 164 6.55 -13.10 4.06
C SER A 164 7.04 -14.51 3.70
N GLU A 165 6.68 -15.51 4.50
CA GLU A 165 7.04 -16.93 4.27
C GLU A 165 5.91 -17.72 3.59
N SER A 166 4.83 -17.05 3.19
CA SER A 166 3.70 -17.68 2.52
C SER A 166 4.11 -18.30 1.18
N LYS A 167 3.55 -19.48 0.84
CA LYS A 167 3.68 -20.04 -0.52
C LYS A 167 3.05 -19.16 -1.60
N ASN A 168 2.10 -18.31 -1.21
CA ASN A 168 1.40 -17.42 -2.11
C ASN A 168 2.21 -16.13 -2.40
N GLU A 169 2.55 -15.91 -3.66
CA GLU A 169 3.33 -14.73 -4.09
C GLU A 169 2.59 -13.40 -3.91
N ASN A 170 1.25 -13.36 -3.99
CA ASN A 170 0.48 -12.14 -3.75
C ASN A 170 0.63 -11.67 -2.31
N LEU A 171 0.61 -12.59 -1.35
CA LEU A 171 0.80 -12.27 0.07
C LEU A 171 2.24 -11.81 0.36
N ARG A 172 3.26 -12.48 -0.19
CA ARG A 172 4.65 -12.03 -0.05
C ARG A 172 4.88 -10.65 -0.68
N ARG A 173 4.27 -10.42 -1.85
CA ARG A 173 4.30 -9.11 -2.50
C ARG A 173 3.60 -8.05 -1.64
N PHE A 174 2.44 -8.38 -1.08
CA PHE A 174 1.66 -7.50 -0.22
C PHE A 174 2.45 -7.06 1.01
N VAL A 175 3.25 -7.95 1.60
CA VAL A 175 4.18 -7.62 2.68
C VAL A 175 5.16 -6.54 2.27
N ALA A 176 5.88 -6.77 1.16
CA ALA A 176 6.88 -5.82 0.66
C ALA A 176 6.27 -4.44 0.32
N GLU A 177 5.04 -4.37 -0.17
CA GLU A 177 4.38 -3.08 -0.46
C GLU A 177 3.84 -2.37 0.78
N SER A 178 3.29 -3.12 1.73
CA SER A 178 2.70 -2.58 2.96
C SER A 178 3.76 -1.90 3.83
N LEU A 179 4.98 -2.41 3.79
CA LEU A 179 6.13 -1.89 4.53
C LEU A 179 6.86 -0.72 3.85
N ARG A 180 6.36 -0.22 2.71
CA ARG A 180 6.98 0.94 2.04
C ARG A 180 6.81 2.21 2.89
N PRO A 181 7.76 3.17 2.85
CA PRO A 181 7.70 4.39 3.66
C PRO A 181 6.57 5.36 3.21
N LYS A 182 5.36 5.18 3.74
CA LYS A 182 4.18 6.02 3.46
C LYS A 182 4.04 7.16 4.49
N ALA A 183 3.55 8.32 4.05
CA ALA A 183 3.43 9.50 4.91
C ALA A 183 2.47 9.31 6.12
N MET A 184 1.53 8.37 6.02
CA MET A 184 0.56 8.09 7.08
C MET A 184 1.12 7.25 8.24
N VAL A 185 2.24 6.55 8.03
CA VAL A 185 2.92 5.71 9.04
C VAL A 185 4.36 6.23 9.19
N LYS A 186 4.55 7.22 10.07
CA LYS A 186 5.81 7.98 10.17
C LYS A 186 7.01 7.12 10.54
N TRP A 187 6.84 6.14 11.43
CA TRP A 187 7.93 5.30 11.92
C TRP A 187 8.58 4.44 10.84
N LEU A 188 7.88 4.12 9.73
CA LEU A 188 8.50 3.44 8.57
C LEU A 188 9.63 4.24 7.92
N ARG A 189 9.74 5.53 8.23
CA ARG A 189 10.80 6.43 7.76
C ARG A 189 11.86 6.70 8.81
N ASN A 190 11.65 6.25 10.06
CA ASN A 190 12.61 6.44 11.13
C ASN A 190 13.69 5.33 11.04
N PRO A 191 14.96 5.67 10.78
CA PRO A 191 16.04 4.69 10.72
C PRO A 191 16.17 3.85 11.99
N GLU A 192 15.87 4.41 13.16
CA GLU A 192 16.02 3.74 14.48
C GLU A 192 14.92 2.71 14.75
N GLU A 193 13.79 2.78 14.04
CA GLU A 193 12.62 1.95 14.28
C GLU A 193 12.39 0.91 13.17
N ASN A 194 13.21 0.92 12.12
CA ASN A 194 12.94 0.17 10.88
C ASN A 194 13.63 -1.20 10.78
N ASP A 195 14.41 -1.63 11.77
CA ASP A 195 15.19 -2.88 11.69
C ASP A 195 14.33 -4.12 11.41
N ILE A 196 13.18 -4.21 12.07
CA ILE A 196 12.23 -5.30 11.84
C ILE A 196 11.70 -5.33 10.40
N VAL A 197 11.54 -4.16 9.76
CA VAL A 197 11.13 -4.09 8.35
C VAL A 197 12.23 -4.64 7.45
N LEU A 198 13.49 -4.28 7.70
CA LEU A 198 14.62 -4.78 6.93
C LEU A 198 14.81 -6.29 7.13
N SER A 199 14.57 -6.81 8.33
CA SER A 199 14.56 -8.24 8.61
C SER A 199 13.49 -8.98 7.78
N ILE A 200 12.25 -8.48 7.76
CA ILE A 200 11.17 -9.05 6.94
C ILE A 200 11.52 -9.00 5.44
N LEU A 201 12.05 -7.88 4.95
CA LEU A 201 12.45 -7.76 3.53
C LEU A 201 13.64 -8.68 3.18
N THR A 202 14.51 -8.98 4.14
CA THR A 202 15.65 -9.91 3.98
C THR A 202 15.17 -11.34 3.69
N LYS A 203 14.02 -11.76 4.24
CA LYS A 203 13.40 -13.06 3.90
C LYS A 203 12.98 -13.16 2.43
N LEU A 204 12.71 -12.02 1.79
CA LEU A 204 12.25 -11.92 0.40
C LEU A 204 13.38 -11.57 -0.59
N ARG A 205 14.64 -11.51 -0.14
CA ARG A 205 15.76 -10.89 -0.88
C ARG A 205 16.18 -11.60 -2.17
N TYR A 206 15.75 -12.85 -2.37
CA TYR A 206 15.97 -13.62 -3.60
C TYR A 206 14.71 -14.34 -4.09
N ASP A 207 13.52 -13.82 -3.72
CA ASP A 207 12.22 -14.44 -4.01
C ASP A 207 12.09 -14.91 -5.45
N ASP A 208 11.48 -16.08 -5.67
CA ASP A 208 11.30 -16.67 -7.00
C ASP A 208 10.37 -15.86 -7.91
N SER A 209 9.43 -15.12 -7.33
CA SER A 209 8.47 -14.30 -8.06
C SER A 209 9.05 -12.94 -8.46
N ILE A 210 9.02 -12.63 -9.75
CA ILE A 210 9.38 -11.27 -10.23
C ILE A 210 8.44 -10.21 -9.68
N TYR A 211 7.19 -10.56 -9.36
CA TYR A 211 6.21 -9.64 -8.78
C TYR A 211 6.62 -9.24 -7.37
N VAL A 212 7.03 -10.20 -6.54
CA VAL A 212 7.58 -9.95 -5.19
C VAL A 212 8.88 -9.19 -5.27
N ARG A 213 9.83 -9.60 -6.11
CA ARG A 213 11.12 -8.90 -6.25
C ARG A 213 10.95 -7.43 -6.64
N LYS A 214 10.03 -7.12 -7.55
CA LYS A 214 9.68 -5.74 -7.91
C LYS A 214 9.22 -4.93 -6.70
N ALA A 215 8.39 -5.50 -5.84
CA ALA A 215 7.93 -4.85 -4.61
C ALA A 215 9.08 -4.61 -3.62
N VAL A 216 9.94 -5.61 -3.38
CA VAL A 216 11.11 -5.49 -2.50
C VAL A 216 12.06 -4.40 -3.00
N GLY A 217 12.45 -4.44 -4.27
CA GLY A 217 13.33 -3.44 -4.88
C GLY A 217 12.70 -2.03 -4.94
N ASN A 218 11.37 -1.92 -5.04
CA ASN A 218 10.66 -0.66 -4.91
C ASN A 218 10.69 -0.12 -3.48
N ASN A 219 10.51 -1.00 -2.49
CA ASN A 219 10.55 -0.66 -1.08
C ASN A 219 11.92 -0.13 -0.68
N LEU A 220 12.97 -0.91 -0.93
CA LEU A 220 14.35 -0.51 -0.63
C LEU A 220 14.71 0.82 -1.30
N LYS A 221 14.37 1.01 -2.59
CA LYS A 221 14.56 2.29 -3.31
C LYS A 221 13.79 3.46 -2.68
N ASP A 222 12.65 3.23 -2.05
CA ASP A 222 11.96 4.30 -1.33
C ASP A 222 12.58 4.56 0.05
N LEU A 223 13.07 3.52 0.74
CA LEU A 223 13.79 3.66 2.01
C LEU A 223 15.13 4.38 1.85
N THR A 224 15.81 4.26 0.70
CA THR A 224 17.07 5.00 0.45
C THR A 224 16.92 6.52 0.55
N LYS A 225 15.70 7.06 0.39
CA LYS A 225 15.42 8.50 0.54
C LYS A 225 15.48 8.98 1.98
N TYR A 226 15.35 8.06 2.94
CA TYR A 226 15.26 8.35 4.37
C TYR A 226 16.47 7.81 5.14
N MET A 227 17.01 6.67 4.72
CA MET A 227 18.10 5.97 5.41
C MET A 227 19.11 5.36 4.41
N PRO A 228 19.73 6.18 3.54
CA PRO A 228 20.59 5.68 2.46
C PRO A 228 21.75 4.81 2.96
N GLU A 229 22.44 5.23 4.01
CA GLU A 229 23.56 4.48 4.60
C GLU A 229 23.13 3.10 5.12
N LYS A 230 22.00 3.05 5.84
CA LYS A 230 21.46 1.81 6.39
C LYS A 230 21.09 0.81 5.28
N ILE A 231 20.49 1.29 4.19
CA ILE A 231 20.17 0.45 3.04
C ILE A 231 21.44 0.01 2.30
N LEU A 232 22.43 0.88 2.10
CA LEU A 232 23.70 0.50 1.46
C LEU A 232 24.42 -0.60 2.25
N ASN A 233 24.54 -0.43 3.58
CA ASN A 233 25.13 -1.44 4.46
C ASN A 233 24.40 -2.80 4.36
N LEU A 234 23.05 -2.78 4.33
CA LEU A 234 22.25 -4.00 4.17
C LEU A 234 22.54 -4.71 2.84
N LEU A 235 22.58 -3.96 1.73
CA LEU A 235 22.79 -4.54 0.40
C LEU A 235 24.23 -5.06 0.22
N GLU A 236 25.23 -4.40 0.81
CA GLU A 236 26.60 -4.92 0.87
C GLU A 236 26.68 -6.22 1.65
N HIS A 237 25.97 -6.31 2.77
CA HIS A 237 25.89 -7.55 3.54
C HIS A 237 25.24 -8.67 2.72
N TRP A 238 24.12 -8.40 2.04
CA TRP A 238 23.51 -9.38 1.15
C TRP A 238 24.44 -9.83 0.02
N LEU A 239 25.25 -8.92 -0.56
CA LEU A 239 26.24 -9.28 -1.58
C LEU A 239 27.32 -10.22 -1.05
N LYS A 240 27.73 -10.08 0.22
CA LYS A 240 28.71 -10.97 0.85
C LYS A 240 28.13 -12.38 1.07
N GLU A 241 26.86 -12.49 1.42
CA GLU A 241 26.15 -13.77 1.59
C GLU A 241 25.79 -14.46 0.26
N LYS A 242 26.01 -13.81 -0.89
CA LYS A 242 25.55 -14.35 -2.18
C LYS A 242 26.20 -15.69 -2.54
N GLU A 243 27.41 -15.96 -2.04
CA GLU A 243 28.16 -17.18 -2.36
C GLU A 243 27.48 -18.44 -1.80
N ASP A 244 26.68 -18.30 -0.75
CA ASP A 244 25.91 -19.41 -0.16
C ASP A 244 24.64 -19.75 -0.96
N LEU A 245 24.29 -18.93 -1.95
CA LEU A 245 23.07 -19.06 -2.74
C LEU A 245 23.30 -19.83 -4.04
N ASN A 246 22.26 -20.50 -4.53
CA ASN A 246 22.32 -21.11 -5.86
C ASN A 246 22.30 -20.04 -6.97
N LYS A 247 22.68 -20.42 -8.21
CA LYS A 247 22.77 -19.47 -9.35
C LYS A 247 21.48 -18.67 -9.61
N LYS A 248 20.30 -19.27 -9.40
CA LYS A 248 19.00 -18.61 -9.61
C LYS A 248 18.76 -17.54 -8.53
N GLU A 249 19.00 -17.90 -7.28
CA GLU A 249 18.87 -17.00 -6.13
C GLU A 249 19.86 -15.84 -6.20
N GLN A 250 21.12 -16.10 -6.57
CA GLN A 250 22.12 -15.04 -6.81
C GLN A 250 21.62 -14.04 -7.85
N LYS A 251 21.10 -14.52 -8.99
CA LYS A 251 20.54 -13.65 -10.03
C LYS A 251 19.35 -12.83 -9.52
N ASN A 252 18.46 -13.45 -8.75
CA ASN A 252 17.29 -12.80 -8.17
C ASN A 252 17.69 -11.69 -7.18
N LEU A 253 18.65 -11.98 -6.30
CA LEU A 253 19.20 -11.04 -5.32
C LEU A 253 19.84 -9.84 -6.01
N ILE A 254 20.75 -10.10 -6.94
CA ILE A 254 21.44 -9.07 -7.72
C ILE A 254 20.42 -8.16 -8.42
N TRP A 255 19.37 -8.73 -9.01
CA TRP A 255 18.30 -7.96 -9.63
C TRP A 255 17.57 -7.04 -8.63
N ILE A 256 17.32 -7.47 -7.39
CA ILE A 256 16.69 -6.62 -6.36
C ILE A 256 17.61 -5.47 -5.96
N ILE A 257 18.90 -5.75 -5.71
CA ILE A 257 19.90 -4.74 -5.34
C ILE A 257 19.96 -3.63 -6.38
N TYR A 258 19.99 -4.04 -7.64
CA TYR A 258 19.93 -3.15 -8.78
C TYR A 258 18.70 -2.24 -8.79
N GLN A 259 17.52 -2.82 -8.56
CA GLN A 259 16.32 -2.01 -8.42
C GLN A 259 16.48 -1.05 -7.24
N ALA A 260 16.89 -1.51 -6.06
CA ALA A 260 17.02 -0.68 -4.87
C ALA A 260 17.89 0.58 -5.11
N LEU A 261 19.03 0.44 -5.78
CA LEU A 261 20.04 1.50 -5.91
C LEU A 261 19.78 2.52 -7.03
N ARG A 262 18.83 2.26 -7.94
CA ARG A 262 18.58 3.10 -9.13
C ARG A 262 18.25 4.58 -8.82
N TRP A 263 17.70 4.87 -7.65
CA TRP A 263 17.39 6.26 -7.25
C TRP A 263 18.63 6.99 -6.71
N LEU A 264 19.43 6.34 -5.85
CA LEU A 264 20.67 6.94 -5.32
C LEU A 264 21.62 7.31 -6.45
N LYS A 265 21.83 6.42 -7.43
CA LYS A 265 22.60 6.73 -8.65
C LYS A 265 22.09 7.96 -9.40
N LYS A 266 20.77 8.18 -9.41
CA LYS A 266 20.19 9.30 -10.17
C LYS A 266 20.28 10.62 -9.43
N LYS A 267 20.33 10.61 -8.10
CA LYS A 267 20.02 11.78 -7.26
C LYS A 267 21.06 12.12 -6.21
N GLU A 268 21.96 11.20 -5.85
CA GLU A 268 22.90 11.35 -4.75
C GLU A 268 24.34 11.04 -5.18
N PRO A 269 25.05 12.00 -5.82
CA PRO A 269 26.40 11.80 -6.37
C PRO A 269 27.42 11.24 -5.38
N LYS A 270 27.29 11.58 -4.10
CA LYS A 270 28.19 11.13 -3.03
C LYS A 270 28.24 9.60 -2.86
N PHE A 271 27.20 8.87 -3.28
CA PHE A 271 27.16 7.41 -3.18
C PHE A 271 27.62 6.69 -4.45
N HIS A 272 27.96 7.41 -5.52
CA HIS A 272 28.24 6.79 -6.82
C HIS A 272 29.44 5.86 -6.77
N SER A 273 30.57 6.28 -6.19
CA SER A 273 31.77 5.44 -6.09
C SER A 273 31.51 4.16 -5.30
N ARG A 274 30.76 4.26 -4.20
CA ARG A 274 30.38 3.11 -3.37
C ARG A 274 29.47 2.15 -4.14
N ILE A 275 28.50 2.66 -4.89
CA ILE A 275 27.64 1.82 -5.73
C ILE A 275 28.47 1.19 -6.88
N GLU A 276 29.42 1.93 -7.48
CA GLU A 276 30.35 1.38 -8.49
C GLU A 276 31.17 0.21 -7.95
N GLU A 277 31.63 0.30 -6.72
CA GLU A 277 32.34 -0.78 -6.04
C GLU A 277 31.42 -1.99 -5.78
N MET A 278 30.19 -1.75 -5.32
CA MET A 278 29.23 -2.82 -4.98
C MET A 278 28.78 -3.64 -6.20
N ILE A 279 28.44 -2.98 -7.30
CA ILE A 279 27.76 -3.63 -8.43
C ILE A 279 28.51 -3.49 -9.76
N GLY A 280 29.63 -2.79 -9.78
CA GLY A 280 30.47 -2.60 -10.96
C GLY A 280 30.02 -1.43 -11.86
N LYS A 281 31.01 -0.77 -12.46
CA LYS A 281 30.81 0.39 -13.35
C LYS A 281 29.93 0.08 -14.57
N ASN A 282 30.07 -1.12 -15.15
CA ASN A 282 29.33 -1.51 -16.35
C ASN A 282 27.84 -1.77 -16.07
N TYR A 283 27.51 -2.32 -14.91
CA TYR A 283 26.12 -2.57 -14.53
C TYR A 283 25.36 -1.30 -14.15
N LEU A 284 26.07 -0.26 -13.71
CA LEU A 284 25.47 1.05 -13.53
C LEU A 284 24.98 1.65 -14.84
N LEU A 285 25.68 1.42 -15.95
CA LEU A 285 25.28 1.90 -17.29
C LEU A 285 23.99 1.22 -17.81
N TYR A 286 23.60 0.06 -17.25
CA TYR A 286 22.36 -0.66 -17.55
C TYR A 286 21.11 0.11 -17.10
N PHE A 287 21.17 0.87 -16.01
CA PHE A 287 20.00 1.63 -15.50
C PHE A 287 19.67 2.89 -16.31
N ASP A 288 20.53 3.27 -17.27
CA ASP A 288 20.28 4.34 -18.23
C ASP A 288 19.63 3.84 -19.53
N GLU A 289 19.14 2.59 -19.58
CA GLU A 289 18.62 1.90 -20.78
C GLU A 289 17.50 2.60 -21.55
N LYS A 290 16.79 3.59 -20.98
CA LYS A 290 15.93 4.45 -21.82
C LYS A 290 16.74 5.29 -22.83
N ARG A 291 18.06 5.33 -22.73
CA ARG A 291 19.00 6.10 -23.57
C ARG A 291 20.15 5.29 -24.15
N ASN A 292 20.36 4.02 -23.79
CA ASN A 292 21.55 3.29 -24.19
C ASN A 292 21.25 2.04 -25.03
N ARG A 293 21.20 2.20 -26.36
CA ARG A 293 20.96 1.11 -27.34
C ARG A 293 22.13 0.12 -27.45
N TRP A 294 23.23 0.36 -26.74
CA TRP A 294 24.49 -0.39 -26.84
C TRP A 294 24.86 -1.16 -25.57
N ALA A 295 24.04 -1.10 -24.52
CA ALA A 295 24.30 -1.86 -23.30
C ALA A 295 24.12 -3.36 -23.58
N LYS A 296 25.24 -4.08 -23.72
CA LYS A 296 25.25 -5.55 -23.66
C LYS A 296 25.47 -5.96 -22.20
N PRO A 297 24.53 -6.68 -21.57
CA PRO A 297 24.79 -7.23 -20.24
C PRO A 297 25.99 -8.20 -20.31
N PRO A 298 26.80 -8.32 -19.26
CA PRO A 298 27.90 -9.28 -19.25
C PRO A 298 27.36 -10.69 -19.46
N ASP A 299 28.03 -11.44 -20.33
CA ASP A 299 27.63 -12.80 -20.69
C ASP A 299 27.66 -13.73 -19.47
N LYS A 300 26.68 -14.64 -19.43
CA LYS A 300 26.35 -15.56 -18.32
C LYS A 300 27.49 -16.46 -17.86
#